data_AF-A8T1A7-F1
#
_entry.id   AF-A8T1A7-F1
#
_cell.length_a   1.000
_cell.length_b   1.000
_cell.length_c   1.000
_cell.angle_alpha   90.00
_cell.angle_beta   90.00
_cell.angle_gamma   90.00
#
_symmetry.space_group_name_H-M   'P 1'
#
loop_
_entity.id
_entity.type
_entity.pdbx_description
1 polymer ?
#
loop_
_entity_poly.entity_id
_entity_poly.type
_entity_poly.pdbx_seq_one_letter_code
_entity_poly.pdbx_strand_id
1 'polypeptide(L)'
;MRTSLTVTMFVLLVTMLSGCSKWFTPEKALFEKYNQRLANVLEVSGSELPPSPAVSIPDKRELFQELPRLSLGLLESYQLRQCGLFNLIAEKNSQLGKVQDAFYDFDYQTTLLRTLDVCLNDYPLNDEESTKLIGLYDKKWHHFIVHLDNMLLTSDAMRKQMSGASWLPLKSKAHVAHVRDTFLVLDAMYQTPHRTLSRLPDATVVDYQEGMEKSRVVGRLYYTLVDATHWLDKTTQMLEANQKKILCLPNRDTTQFRYLKNVFQSIYVAEVQPYMAFIDGTYQQLEDGIRLVERRMSAHGVRYGIDEAHLQFRQKTLEHVQFWKNLFKRCGVTVGNQKN
;
A
#
# COMPACT_ATOMS: atom_id res chain seq x y z
N MET A 1 -19.31 19.32 -53.15
CA MET A 1 -20.32 19.12 -52.09
C MET A 1 -20.21 17.76 -51.37
N ARG A 2 -20.12 16.62 -52.08
CA ARG A 2 -20.00 15.29 -51.44
C ARG A 2 -18.77 15.11 -50.55
N THR A 3 -17.62 15.68 -50.93
CA THR A 3 -16.35 15.59 -50.18
C THR A 3 -16.32 16.45 -48.92
N SER A 4 -17.01 17.60 -48.90
CA SER A 4 -17.15 18.39 -47.67
C SER A 4 -18.03 17.68 -46.65
N LEU A 5 -19.12 17.02 -47.08
CA LEU A 5 -20.05 16.35 -46.17
C LEU A 5 -19.39 15.17 -45.42
N THR A 6 -18.52 14.43 -46.10
CA THR A 6 -17.78 13.31 -45.49
C THR A 6 -16.73 13.78 -44.49
N VAL A 7 -16.07 14.92 -44.75
CA VAL A 7 -15.10 15.50 -43.82
C VAL A 7 -15.81 16.02 -42.56
N THR A 8 -16.95 16.70 -42.69
CA THR A 8 -17.71 17.17 -41.53
C THR A 8 -18.25 16.02 -40.69
N MET A 9 -18.69 14.93 -41.32
CA MET A 9 -19.18 13.74 -40.62
C MET A 9 -18.05 13.01 -39.88
N PHE A 10 -16.84 12.97 -40.45
CA PHE A 10 -15.66 12.37 -39.80
C PHE A 10 -15.18 13.21 -38.60
N VAL A 11 -15.20 14.54 -38.72
CA VAL A 11 -14.87 15.46 -37.61
C VAL A 11 -15.91 15.38 -36.47
N LEU A 12 -17.21 15.25 -36.80
CA LEU A 12 -18.26 15.03 -35.79
C LEU A 12 -18.13 13.68 -35.09
N LEU A 13 -17.70 12.63 -35.81
CA LEU A 13 -17.48 11.30 -35.25
C LEU A 13 -16.25 11.27 -34.33
N VAL A 14 -15.16 11.94 -34.70
CA VAL A 14 -13.93 12.03 -33.89
C VAL A 14 -14.16 12.87 -32.63
N THR A 15 -15.01 13.90 -32.68
CA THR A 15 -15.39 14.69 -31.49
C THR A 15 -16.32 13.92 -30.55
N MET A 16 -17.24 13.09 -31.08
CA MET A 16 -18.06 12.17 -30.28
C MET A 16 -17.25 11.02 -29.65
N LEU A 17 -16.11 10.64 -30.23
CA LEU A 17 -15.16 9.64 -29.68
C LEU A 17 -14.15 10.23 -28.69
N SER A 18 -14.10 11.55 -28.51
CA SER A 18 -13.23 12.20 -27.51
C SER A 18 -13.83 12.25 -26.10
N GLY A 19 -15.03 11.67 -25.92
CA GLY A 19 -15.70 11.50 -24.62
C GLY A 19 -15.33 10.19 -23.92
N CYS A 20 -14.47 10.31 -22.90
CA CYS A 20 -14.24 9.35 -21.80
C CYS A 20 -13.46 8.06 -22.07
N SER A 21 -12.13 8.19 -22.08
CA SER A 21 -11.20 7.15 -21.60
C SER A 21 -10.29 7.65 -20.47
N LYS A 22 -10.73 8.64 -19.68
CA LYS A 22 -10.17 8.86 -18.33
C LYS A 22 -10.66 7.73 -17.44
N TRP A 23 -9.99 6.58 -17.53
CA TRP A 23 -9.94 5.48 -16.57
C TRP A 23 -11.08 5.53 -15.54
N PHE A 24 -12.23 4.96 -15.89
CA PHE A 24 -13.36 4.87 -14.98
C PHE A 24 -12.90 4.15 -13.71
N THR A 25 -12.90 4.85 -12.58
CA THR A 25 -12.62 4.31 -11.25
C THR A 25 -13.96 4.18 -10.53
N PRO A 26 -14.56 2.97 -10.51
CA PRO A 26 -15.91 2.78 -9.96
C PRO A 26 -16.03 3.29 -8.53
N GLU A 27 -14.98 3.13 -7.74
CA GLU A 27 -14.91 3.52 -6.34
C GLU A 27 -14.93 5.05 -6.19
N LYS A 28 -14.20 5.81 -7.02
CA LYS A 28 -14.27 7.28 -7.00
C LYS A 28 -15.64 7.77 -7.47
N ALA A 29 -16.14 7.18 -8.56
CA ALA A 29 -17.43 7.53 -9.14
C ALA A 29 -18.58 7.35 -8.13
N LEU A 30 -18.46 6.42 -7.18
CA LEU A 30 -19.39 6.24 -6.09
C LEU A 30 -19.47 7.47 -5.17
N PHE A 31 -18.33 8.05 -4.77
CA PHE A 31 -18.31 9.26 -3.92
C PHE A 31 -18.79 10.49 -4.69
N GLU A 32 -18.39 10.63 -5.96
CA GLU A 32 -18.88 11.67 -6.87
C GLU A 32 -20.42 11.61 -7.02
N LYS A 33 -20.96 10.41 -7.28
CA LYS A 33 -22.41 10.15 -7.36
C LYS A 33 -23.10 10.54 -6.06
N TYR A 34 -22.54 10.15 -4.91
CA TYR A 34 -23.12 10.46 -3.61
C TYR A 34 -23.18 11.97 -3.37
N ASN A 35 -22.07 12.68 -3.57
CA ASN A 35 -21.99 14.12 -3.43
C ASN A 35 -22.97 14.84 -4.37
N GLN A 36 -22.97 14.48 -5.66
CA GLN A 36 -23.83 15.11 -6.66
C GLN A 36 -25.32 14.90 -6.36
N ARG A 37 -25.71 13.71 -5.88
CA ARG A 37 -27.11 13.43 -5.53
C ARG A 37 -27.57 14.26 -4.34
N LEU A 38 -26.71 14.48 -3.34
CA LEU A 38 -26.99 15.39 -2.23
C LEU A 38 -27.09 16.83 -2.70
N ALA A 39 -26.15 17.28 -3.54
CA ALA A 39 -26.13 18.63 -4.09
C ALA A 39 -27.41 18.96 -4.87
N ASN A 40 -27.88 18.02 -5.70
CA ASN A 40 -29.12 18.17 -6.45
C ASN A 40 -30.34 18.33 -5.53
N VAL A 41 -30.43 17.56 -4.45
CA VAL A 41 -31.55 17.67 -3.49
C VAL A 41 -31.49 18.99 -2.71
N LEU A 42 -30.28 19.49 -2.44
CA LEU A 42 -30.05 20.79 -1.78
C LEU A 42 -30.15 21.99 -2.72
N GLU A 43 -30.34 21.75 -4.02
CA GLU A 43 -30.35 22.77 -5.08
C GLU A 43 -29.09 23.65 -5.07
N VAL A 44 -27.92 23.00 -4.94
CA VAL A 44 -26.61 23.62 -5.02
C VAL A 44 -25.72 22.89 -6.02
N SER A 45 -24.64 23.54 -6.44
CA SER A 45 -23.61 22.90 -7.27
C SER A 45 -22.92 21.77 -6.49
N GLY A 46 -22.61 20.68 -7.18
CA GLY A 46 -21.79 19.60 -6.64
C GLY A 46 -20.39 20.08 -6.26
N SER A 47 -19.74 19.36 -5.35
CA SER A 47 -18.34 19.63 -4.99
C SER A 47 -17.42 19.11 -6.09
N GLU A 48 -16.52 19.96 -6.56
CA GLU A 48 -15.42 19.57 -7.44
C GLU A 48 -14.14 19.42 -6.62
N LEU A 49 -13.47 18.27 -6.76
CA LEU A 49 -12.19 18.00 -6.12
C LEU A 49 -11.11 17.80 -7.18
N PRO A 50 -9.94 18.46 -7.03
CA PRO A 50 -8.79 18.08 -7.84
C PRO A 50 -8.39 16.63 -7.54
N PRO A 51 -7.75 15.92 -8.48
CA PRO A 51 -7.21 14.59 -8.19
C PRO A 51 -6.24 14.66 -7.01
N SER A 52 -6.38 13.76 -6.04
CA SER A 52 -5.37 13.63 -4.99
C SER A 52 -4.00 13.31 -5.60
N PRO A 53 -2.91 13.83 -5.01
CA PRO A 53 -1.57 13.55 -5.49
C PRO A 53 -1.29 12.04 -5.43
N ALA A 54 -0.47 11.57 -6.36
CA ALA A 54 0.01 10.20 -6.29
C ALA A 54 0.85 10.00 -5.02
N VAL A 55 0.64 8.88 -4.35
CA VAL A 55 1.52 8.39 -3.30
C VAL A 55 2.81 7.93 -3.95
N SER A 56 3.90 8.61 -3.62
CA SER A 56 5.25 8.25 -3.99
C SER A 56 6.09 8.03 -2.74
N ILE A 57 7.21 7.34 -2.93
CA ILE A 57 8.26 7.15 -1.94
C ILE A 57 9.55 7.77 -2.50
N PRO A 58 10.52 8.14 -1.65
CA PRO A 58 11.78 8.73 -2.10
C PRO A 58 12.51 7.87 -3.13
N ASP A 59 13.42 8.48 -3.88
CA ASP A 59 14.19 7.77 -4.90
C ASP A 59 14.97 6.60 -4.31
N LYS A 60 15.21 5.57 -5.14
CA LYS A 60 15.95 4.38 -4.73
C LYS A 60 17.30 4.72 -4.07
N ARG A 61 18.01 5.70 -4.62
CA ARG A 61 19.32 6.17 -4.14
C ARG A 61 19.29 6.78 -2.73
N GLU A 62 18.15 7.31 -2.30
CA GLU A 62 18.00 7.92 -0.97
C GLU A 62 17.72 6.85 0.11
N LEU A 63 17.07 5.75 -0.29
CA LEU A 63 16.73 4.65 0.60
C LEU A 63 17.74 3.50 0.57
N PHE A 64 18.56 3.41 -0.48
CA PHE A 64 19.55 2.35 -0.61
C PHE A 64 20.77 2.63 0.27
N GLN A 65 21.13 1.63 1.07
CA GLN A 65 22.32 1.64 1.91
C GLN A 65 23.40 0.81 1.25
N GLU A 66 24.48 1.46 0.83
CA GLU A 66 25.65 0.76 0.28
C GLU A 66 26.41 0.05 1.40
N LEU A 67 26.71 -1.23 1.18
CA LEU A 67 27.52 -2.03 2.08
C LEU A 67 28.93 -2.20 1.50
N PRO A 68 29.98 -2.19 2.33
CA PRO A 68 31.33 -2.39 1.86
C PRO A 68 31.47 -3.77 1.21
N ARG A 69 32.15 -3.83 0.07
CA ARG A 69 32.50 -5.11 -0.55
C ARG A 69 33.46 -5.85 0.37
N LEU A 70 33.01 -7.00 0.87
CA LEU A 70 33.86 -7.91 1.63
C LEU A 70 34.54 -8.84 0.63
N SER A 71 35.81 -8.60 0.34
CA SER A 71 36.63 -9.55 -0.41
C SER A 71 37.22 -10.58 0.55
N LEU A 72 36.97 -11.85 0.25
CA LEU A 72 37.72 -12.94 0.85
C LEU A 72 38.97 -13.15 0.00
N GLY A 73 40.13 -12.70 0.48
CA GLY A 73 41.43 -13.09 -0.05
C GLY A 73 41.76 -14.54 0.31
N LEU A 74 40.86 -15.47 -0.05
CA LEU A 74 40.86 -16.88 0.35
C LEU A 74 40.76 -17.80 -0.87
N LEU A 75 41.15 -17.30 -2.04
CA LEU A 75 41.00 -17.95 -3.35
C LEU A 75 41.71 -19.31 -3.45
N GLU A 76 42.50 -19.74 -2.47
CA GLU A 76 43.30 -20.96 -2.55
C GLU A 76 42.92 -22.06 -1.54
N SER A 77 42.00 -21.81 -0.60
CA SER A 77 41.63 -22.85 0.37
C SER A 77 40.75 -23.94 -0.25
N TYR A 78 41.28 -25.17 -0.29
CA TYR A 78 40.52 -26.36 -0.69
C TYR A 78 39.34 -26.65 0.24
N GLN A 79 39.47 -26.35 1.53
CA GLN A 79 38.43 -26.63 2.55
C GLN A 79 37.20 -25.73 2.35
N LEU A 80 37.39 -24.47 1.94
CA LEU A 80 36.29 -23.56 1.61
C LEU A 80 35.51 -23.98 0.35
N ARG A 81 36.12 -24.77 -0.54
CA ARG A 81 35.40 -25.42 -1.64
C ARG A 81 34.56 -26.58 -1.14
N GLN A 82 35.08 -27.39 -0.22
CA GLN A 82 34.34 -28.54 0.31
C GLN A 82 33.10 -28.14 1.12
N CYS A 83 33.15 -27.04 1.86
CA CYS A 83 31.99 -26.53 2.60
C CYS A 83 31.01 -25.69 1.75
N GLY A 84 31.25 -25.58 0.43
CA GLY A 84 30.34 -24.89 -0.50
C GLY A 84 30.47 -23.36 -0.55
N LEU A 85 31.21 -22.74 0.38
CA LEU A 85 31.38 -21.29 0.46
C LEU A 85 31.97 -20.69 -0.83
N PHE A 86 32.96 -21.36 -1.43
CA PHE A 86 33.58 -20.90 -2.67
C PHE A 86 32.57 -20.79 -3.83
N ASN A 87 31.72 -21.81 -4.02
CA ASN A 87 30.73 -21.84 -5.10
C ASN A 87 29.73 -20.71 -4.93
N LEU A 88 29.26 -20.50 -3.71
CA LEU A 88 28.32 -19.44 -3.38
C LEU A 88 28.92 -18.04 -3.67
N ILE A 89 30.16 -17.79 -3.25
CA ILE A 89 30.85 -16.52 -3.57
C ILE A 89 31.06 -16.36 -5.08
N ALA A 90 31.42 -17.44 -5.78
CA ALA A 90 31.61 -17.41 -7.23
C ALA A 90 30.30 -17.06 -7.96
N GLU A 91 29.17 -17.63 -7.53
CA GLU A 91 27.84 -17.30 -8.05
C GLU A 91 27.54 -15.82 -7.89
N LYS A 92 27.80 -15.25 -6.70
CA LYS A 92 27.59 -13.82 -6.45
C LYS A 92 28.49 -12.92 -7.29
N ASN A 93 29.71 -13.35 -7.54
CA ASN A 93 30.69 -12.61 -8.35
C ASN A 93 30.50 -12.76 -9.86
N SER A 94 29.66 -13.69 -10.29
CA SER A 94 29.27 -13.86 -11.69
C SER A 94 28.58 -12.60 -12.25
N GLN A 95 28.45 -12.50 -13.57
CA GLN A 95 27.73 -11.39 -14.20
C GLN A 95 26.27 -11.33 -13.74
N LEU A 96 25.62 -12.49 -13.62
CA LEU A 96 24.22 -12.58 -13.17
C LEU A 96 24.08 -12.21 -11.69
N GLY A 97 24.97 -12.71 -10.83
CA GLY A 97 24.96 -12.41 -9.39
C GLY A 97 25.14 -10.92 -9.05
N LYS A 98 25.86 -10.18 -9.90
CA LYS A 98 26.08 -8.73 -9.77
C LYS A 98 24.86 -7.88 -10.11
N VAL A 99 23.89 -8.43 -10.87
CA VAL A 99 22.70 -7.70 -11.34
C VAL A 99 21.40 -8.28 -10.76
N GLN A 100 21.49 -9.23 -9.83
CA GLN A 100 20.33 -9.76 -9.10
C GLN A 100 19.55 -8.63 -8.42
N ASP A 101 18.22 -8.76 -8.42
CA ASP A 101 17.39 -7.88 -7.62
C ASP A 101 17.52 -8.20 -6.11
N ALA A 102 16.93 -7.34 -5.29
CA ALA A 102 17.16 -7.38 -3.86
C ALA A 102 16.51 -8.58 -3.15
N PHE A 103 15.50 -9.24 -3.73
CA PHE A 103 14.96 -10.49 -3.18
C PHE A 103 15.96 -11.62 -3.33
N TYR A 104 16.49 -11.84 -4.54
CA TYR A 104 17.55 -12.81 -4.78
C TYR A 104 18.83 -12.49 -4.00
N ASP A 105 19.20 -11.21 -3.86
CA ASP A 105 20.33 -10.83 -3.02
C ASP A 105 20.13 -11.24 -1.57
N PHE A 106 18.92 -11.06 -1.02
CA PHE A 106 18.63 -11.42 0.36
C PHE A 106 18.63 -12.94 0.57
N ASP A 107 18.06 -13.72 -0.35
CA ASP A 107 18.15 -15.19 -0.33
C ASP A 107 19.60 -15.68 -0.39
N TYR A 108 20.42 -15.03 -1.20
CA TYR A 108 21.86 -15.27 -1.20
C TYR A 108 22.49 -14.98 0.17
N GLN A 109 22.17 -13.86 0.82
CA GLN A 109 22.75 -13.55 2.13
C GLN A 109 22.34 -14.55 3.21
N THR A 110 21.08 -14.99 3.25
CA THR A 110 20.63 -15.97 4.24
C THR A 110 21.30 -17.33 4.01
N THR A 111 21.45 -17.74 2.74
CA THR A 111 22.21 -18.93 2.36
C THR A 111 23.67 -18.81 2.77
N LEU A 112 24.29 -17.65 2.54
CA LEU A 112 25.68 -17.38 2.93
C LEU A 112 25.89 -17.50 4.44
N LEU A 113 24.98 -16.98 5.26
CA LEU A 113 25.06 -17.11 6.71
C LEU A 113 25.01 -18.58 7.15
N ARG A 114 24.11 -19.38 6.57
CA ARG A 114 24.04 -20.83 6.85
C ARG A 114 25.30 -21.56 6.42
N THR A 115 25.80 -21.27 5.22
CA THR A 115 27.03 -21.89 4.70
C THR A 115 28.25 -21.53 5.55
N LEU A 116 28.39 -20.27 5.97
CA LEU A 116 29.49 -19.83 6.84
C LEU A 116 29.50 -20.58 8.18
N ASP A 117 28.33 -20.81 8.76
CA ASP A 117 28.20 -21.56 10.01
C ASP A 117 28.58 -23.03 9.85
N VAL A 118 28.08 -23.70 8.81
CA VAL A 118 28.49 -25.07 8.44
C VAL A 118 30.00 -25.14 8.24
N CYS A 119 30.61 -24.19 7.51
CA CYS A 119 32.06 -24.15 7.31
C CYS A 119 32.83 -24.01 8.63
N LEU A 120 32.31 -23.24 9.59
CA LEU A 120 32.96 -22.99 10.89
C LEU A 120 32.82 -24.17 11.86
N ASN A 121 31.70 -24.90 11.81
CA ASN A 121 31.39 -25.95 12.78
C ASN A 121 31.75 -27.36 12.29
N ASP A 122 31.66 -27.62 10.98
CA ASP A 122 31.69 -28.98 10.43
C ASP A 122 32.95 -29.28 9.60
N TYR A 123 33.79 -28.27 9.32
CA TYR A 123 34.98 -28.42 8.47
C TYR A 123 36.27 -28.05 9.21
N PRO A 124 37.38 -28.80 8.99
CA PRO A 124 38.63 -28.60 9.72
C PRO A 124 39.45 -27.44 9.13
N LEU A 125 39.08 -26.21 9.46
CA LEU A 125 39.79 -24.98 9.06
C LEU A 125 41.09 -24.80 9.86
N ASN A 126 42.11 -24.20 9.25
CA ASN A 126 43.29 -23.76 10.01
C ASN A 126 42.99 -22.46 10.81
N ASP A 127 43.88 -22.11 11.75
CA ASP A 127 43.66 -20.96 12.66
C ASP A 127 43.45 -19.62 11.92
N GLU A 128 44.16 -19.41 10.82
CA GLU A 128 44.05 -18.20 10.00
C GLU A 128 42.70 -18.13 9.27
N GLU A 129 42.29 -19.23 8.65
CA GLU A 129 41.00 -19.37 7.96
C GLU A 129 39.84 -19.22 8.94
N SER A 130 39.90 -19.88 10.09
CA SER A 130 38.89 -19.80 11.14
C SER A 130 38.74 -18.34 11.62
N THR A 131 39.84 -17.67 11.94
CA THR A 131 39.82 -16.26 12.37
C THR A 131 39.18 -15.35 11.31
N LYS A 132 39.54 -15.54 10.03
CA LYS A 132 38.97 -14.78 8.91
C LYS A 132 37.48 -15.05 8.72
N LEU A 133 37.06 -16.31 8.77
CA LEU A 133 35.65 -16.70 8.59
C LEU A 133 34.78 -16.23 9.74
N ILE A 134 35.25 -16.33 11.00
CA ILE A 134 34.54 -15.79 12.17
C ILE A 134 34.32 -14.29 12.00
N GLY A 135 35.35 -13.54 11.57
CA GLY A 135 35.25 -12.11 11.31
C GLY A 135 34.31 -11.77 10.15
N LEU A 136 34.29 -12.57 9.08
CA LEU A 136 33.33 -12.38 7.98
C LEU A 136 31.90 -12.67 8.45
N TYR A 137 31.70 -13.79 9.14
CA TYR A 137 30.39 -14.20 9.64
C TYR A 137 29.78 -13.14 10.55
N ASP A 138 30.60 -12.57 11.44
CA ASP A 138 30.19 -11.46 12.29
C ASP A 138 29.71 -10.24 11.47
N LYS A 139 30.53 -9.79 10.51
CA LYS A 139 30.19 -8.65 9.65
C LYS A 139 28.92 -8.91 8.85
N LYS A 140 28.75 -10.12 8.31
CA LYS A 140 27.58 -10.49 7.52
C LYS A 140 26.31 -10.49 8.36
N TRP A 141 26.37 -10.95 9.62
CA TRP A 141 25.24 -10.82 10.54
C TRP A 141 24.92 -9.36 10.88
N HIS A 142 25.93 -8.50 11.05
CA HIS A 142 25.71 -7.06 11.25
C HIS A 142 25.07 -6.38 10.02
N HIS A 143 25.33 -6.88 8.82
CA HIS A 143 24.74 -6.36 7.58
C HIS A 143 23.34 -6.88 7.28
N PHE A 144 22.85 -7.88 8.03
CA PHE A 144 21.60 -8.58 7.73
C PHE A 144 20.39 -7.64 7.58
N ILE A 145 20.20 -6.74 8.54
CA ILE A 145 19.09 -5.77 8.52
C ILE A 145 19.24 -4.78 7.35
N VAL A 146 20.46 -4.42 6.97
CA VAL A 146 20.69 -3.52 5.83
C VAL A 146 20.30 -4.19 4.50
N HIS A 147 20.60 -5.48 4.33
CA HIS A 147 20.12 -6.23 3.16
C HIS A 147 18.59 -6.34 3.15
N LEU A 148 17.97 -6.56 4.32
CA LEU A 148 16.52 -6.63 4.45
C LEU A 148 15.85 -5.27 4.17
N ASP A 149 16.45 -4.16 4.61
CA ASP A 149 16.00 -2.80 4.28
C ASP A 149 16.11 -2.54 2.78
N ASN A 150 17.25 -2.89 2.18
CA ASN A 150 17.44 -2.72 0.74
C ASN A 150 16.39 -3.53 -0.04
N MET A 151 16.05 -4.75 0.40
CA MET A 151 14.95 -5.52 -0.20
C MET A 151 13.59 -4.84 0.00
N LEU A 152 13.25 -4.43 1.23
CA LEU A 152 11.96 -3.83 1.56
C LEU A 152 11.74 -2.47 0.88
N LEU A 153 12.77 -1.61 0.83
CA LEU A 153 12.62 -0.21 0.46
C LEU A 153 13.07 0.10 -0.98
N THR A 154 13.90 -0.77 -1.57
CA THR A 154 14.59 -0.47 -2.84
C THR A 154 14.29 -1.46 -3.97
N SER A 155 13.65 -2.59 -3.68
CA SER A 155 13.19 -3.54 -4.71
C SER A 155 12.01 -2.98 -5.52
N ASP A 156 11.95 -3.30 -6.81
CA ASP A 156 10.86 -2.82 -7.66
C ASP A 156 9.50 -3.32 -7.20
N ALA A 157 9.42 -4.55 -6.68
CA ALA A 157 8.22 -5.14 -6.11
C ALA A 157 7.66 -4.29 -4.96
N MET A 158 8.48 -4.05 -3.94
CA MET A 158 8.01 -3.33 -2.77
C MET A 158 7.79 -1.85 -3.05
N ARG A 159 8.59 -1.23 -3.93
CA ARG A 159 8.38 0.15 -4.36
C ARG A 159 7.06 0.33 -5.11
N LYS A 160 6.69 -0.60 -6.00
CA LYS A 160 5.36 -0.63 -6.66
C LYS A 160 4.24 -0.84 -5.65
N GLN A 161 4.49 -1.64 -4.61
CA GLN A 161 3.51 -1.89 -3.57
C GLN A 161 3.24 -0.66 -2.71
N MET A 162 4.27 0.13 -2.39
CA MET A 162 4.17 1.33 -1.55
C MET A 162 3.77 2.61 -2.31
N SER A 163 3.80 2.58 -3.64
CA SER A 163 3.40 3.72 -4.48
C SER A 163 1.99 3.52 -5.07
N GLY A 164 1.23 4.59 -5.29
CA GLY A 164 -0.13 4.46 -5.81
C GLY A 164 -0.76 5.76 -6.28
N ALA A 165 -1.55 5.70 -7.35
CA ALA A 165 -2.24 6.87 -7.92
C ALA A 165 -3.70 6.55 -8.29
N SER A 166 -4.27 5.51 -7.67
CA SER A 166 -5.59 4.98 -8.02
C SER A 166 -6.26 4.38 -6.80
N TRP A 167 -7.58 4.46 -6.76
CA TRP A 167 -8.41 3.85 -5.72
C TRP A 167 -8.18 2.34 -5.61
N LEU A 168 -8.32 1.81 -4.39
CA LEU A 168 -8.21 0.39 -4.09
C LEU A 168 -9.53 -0.31 -4.47
N PRO A 169 -9.52 -1.25 -5.43
CA PRO A 169 -10.75 -1.90 -5.85
C PRO A 169 -11.30 -2.86 -4.79
N LEU A 170 -12.62 -2.95 -4.65
CA LEU A 170 -13.29 -3.90 -3.74
C LEU A 170 -12.90 -5.37 -3.98
N LYS A 171 -12.61 -5.71 -5.24
CA LYS A 171 -12.18 -7.05 -5.65
C LYS A 171 -10.76 -7.43 -5.21
N SER A 172 -10.05 -6.55 -4.50
CA SER A 172 -8.65 -6.77 -4.10
C SER A 172 -8.49 -7.66 -2.86
N LYS A 173 -9.55 -8.21 -2.28
CA LYS A 173 -9.50 -8.99 -1.02
C LYS A 173 -8.47 -10.12 -1.02
N ALA A 174 -8.36 -10.89 -2.11
CA ALA A 174 -7.36 -11.96 -2.21
C ALA A 174 -5.92 -11.41 -2.21
N HIS A 175 -5.69 -10.30 -2.91
CA HIS A 175 -4.39 -9.62 -2.89
C HIS A 175 -4.07 -9.04 -1.51
N VAL A 176 -5.06 -8.51 -0.78
CA VAL A 176 -4.87 -8.01 0.59
C VAL A 176 -4.36 -9.13 1.50
N ALA A 177 -4.98 -10.31 1.45
CA ALA A 177 -4.56 -11.46 2.25
C ALA A 177 -3.12 -11.89 1.91
N HIS A 178 -2.78 -11.99 0.63
CA HIS A 178 -1.43 -12.34 0.20
C HIS A 178 -0.39 -11.32 0.70
N VAL A 179 -0.65 -10.03 0.54
CA VAL A 179 0.23 -8.95 1.00
C VAL A 179 0.41 -8.98 2.51
N ARG A 180 -0.66 -9.23 3.26
CA ARG A 180 -0.59 -9.41 4.73
C ARG A 180 0.35 -10.56 5.08
N ASP A 181 0.17 -11.71 4.45
CA ASP A 181 0.95 -12.90 4.76
C ASP A 181 2.44 -12.69 4.43
N THR A 182 2.75 -11.99 3.33
CA THR A 182 4.12 -11.54 3.04
C THR A 182 4.67 -10.63 4.12
N PHE A 183 3.90 -9.63 4.60
CA PHE A 183 4.37 -8.76 5.67
C PHE A 183 4.61 -9.48 6.99
N LEU A 184 3.82 -10.50 7.33
CA LEU A 184 4.07 -11.34 8.51
C LEU A 184 5.42 -12.05 8.42
N VAL A 185 5.74 -12.58 7.24
CA VAL A 185 7.04 -13.23 6.98
C VAL A 185 8.18 -12.22 7.08
N LEU A 186 8.02 -11.03 6.50
CA LEU A 186 9.03 -9.97 6.58
C LEU A 186 9.25 -9.48 8.02
N ASP A 187 8.18 -9.25 8.78
CA ASP A 187 8.30 -8.81 10.17
C ASP A 187 9.01 -9.88 11.03
N ALA A 188 8.71 -11.16 10.82
CA ALA A 188 9.45 -12.25 11.46
C ALA A 188 10.95 -12.22 11.14
N MET A 189 11.34 -11.88 9.90
CA MET A 189 12.75 -11.71 9.53
C MET A 189 13.39 -10.54 10.27
N TYR A 190 12.71 -9.39 10.40
CA TYR A 190 13.21 -8.25 11.18
C TYR A 190 13.38 -8.55 12.67
N GLN A 191 12.66 -9.53 13.20
CA GLN A 191 12.78 -9.99 14.59
C GLN A 191 13.89 -11.03 14.80
N THR A 192 14.62 -11.42 13.74
CA THR A 192 15.71 -12.41 13.84
C THR A 192 16.81 -11.91 14.77
N PRO A 193 17.07 -12.58 15.91
CA PRO A 193 18.16 -12.18 16.79
C PRO A 193 19.52 -12.43 16.14
N HIS A 194 20.52 -11.64 16.52
CA HIS A 194 21.89 -11.78 16.02
C HIS A 194 22.40 -13.23 16.19
N ARG A 195 23.02 -13.79 15.14
CA ARG A 195 23.60 -15.15 15.13
C ARG A 195 22.62 -16.29 15.43
N THR A 196 21.33 -16.10 15.19
CA THR A 196 20.32 -17.15 15.42
C THR A 196 19.85 -17.76 14.10
N LEU A 197 20.59 -18.77 13.59
CA LEU A 197 20.28 -19.40 12.31
C LEU A 197 18.92 -20.08 12.23
N SER A 198 18.46 -20.67 13.33
CA SER A 198 17.14 -21.31 13.41
C SER A 198 15.97 -20.34 13.25
N ARG A 199 16.25 -19.03 13.19
CA ARG A 199 15.28 -17.95 12.95
C ARG A 199 15.41 -17.34 11.57
N LEU A 200 16.41 -17.73 10.78
CA LEU A 200 16.47 -17.36 9.37
C LEU A 200 15.29 -18.00 8.62
N PRO A 201 14.75 -17.35 7.58
CA PRO A 201 13.62 -17.87 6.83
C PRO A 201 14.01 -19.16 6.10
N ASP A 202 13.28 -20.25 6.36
CA ASP A 202 13.46 -21.51 5.63
C ASP A 202 12.85 -21.46 4.21
N ALA A 203 11.94 -20.51 3.98
CA ALA A 203 11.37 -20.23 2.67
C ALA A 203 12.27 -19.29 1.87
N THR A 204 12.28 -19.48 0.54
CA THR A 204 12.91 -18.59 -0.42
C THR A 204 12.11 -17.29 -0.50
N VAL A 205 12.69 -16.16 -0.13
CA VAL A 205 11.97 -14.88 -0.05
C VAL A 205 11.55 -14.40 -1.44
N VAL A 206 12.29 -14.79 -2.49
CA VAL A 206 11.92 -14.55 -3.88
C VAL A 206 10.53 -15.07 -4.26
N ASP A 207 10.04 -16.13 -3.60
CA ASP A 207 8.74 -16.72 -3.90
C ASP A 207 7.58 -15.74 -3.63
N TYR A 208 7.82 -14.72 -2.79
CA TYR A 208 6.86 -13.65 -2.51
C TYR A 208 6.94 -12.48 -3.50
N GLN A 209 8.02 -12.34 -4.26
CA GLN A 209 8.29 -11.17 -5.10
C GLN A 209 7.18 -10.97 -6.15
N GLU A 210 6.82 -12.02 -6.88
CA GLU A 210 5.85 -11.94 -7.97
C GLU A 210 4.47 -11.45 -7.48
N GLY A 211 4.02 -11.97 -6.33
CA GLY A 211 2.74 -11.58 -5.74
C GLY A 211 2.74 -10.13 -5.25
N MET A 212 3.87 -9.65 -4.74
CA MET A 212 4.05 -8.24 -4.38
C MET A 212 4.15 -7.32 -5.60
N GLU A 213 4.71 -7.78 -6.72
CA GLU A 213 4.78 -7.01 -7.97
C GLU A 213 3.43 -6.88 -8.68
N LYS A 214 2.65 -7.97 -8.68
CA LYS A 214 1.37 -8.06 -9.39
C LYS A 214 0.22 -7.44 -8.61
N SER A 215 0.37 -7.31 -7.29
CA SER A 215 -0.57 -6.58 -6.44
C SER A 215 -0.05 -5.16 -6.16
N ARG A 216 -0.97 -4.20 -5.99
CA ARG A 216 -0.65 -2.80 -5.62
C ARG A 216 -1.57 -2.37 -4.50
N VAL A 217 -1.47 -3.02 -3.36
CA VAL A 217 -2.45 -2.86 -2.27
C VAL A 217 -2.11 -1.65 -1.40
N VAL A 218 -0.90 -1.56 -0.85
CA VAL A 218 -0.56 -0.55 0.17
C VAL A 218 -0.64 0.88 -0.38
N GLY A 219 -0.01 1.16 -1.52
CA GLY A 219 -0.02 2.48 -2.13
C GLY A 219 -1.42 2.89 -2.64
N ARG A 220 -2.24 1.93 -3.10
CA ARG A 220 -3.65 2.21 -3.45
C ARG A 220 -4.52 2.43 -2.23
N LEU A 221 -4.28 1.69 -1.15
CA LEU A 221 -4.94 1.90 0.13
C LEU A 221 -4.65 3.31 0.63
N TYR A 222 -3.38 3.72 0.66
CA TYR A 222 -2.98 5.06 1.06
C TYR A 222 -3.66 6.13 0.18
N TYR A 223 -3.56 6.00 -1.14
CA TYR A 223 -4.23 6.91 -2.06
C TYR A 223 -5.74 7.01 -1.78
N THR A 224 -6.39 5.87 -1.54
CA THR A 224 -7.83 5.79 -1.25
C THR A 224 -8.18 6.46 0.07
N LEU A 225 -7.39 6.23 1.13
CA LEU A 225 -7.61 6.87 2.44
C LEU A 225 -7.60 8.39 2.29
N VAL A 226 -6.63 8.94 1.57
CA VAL A 226 -6.52 10.39 1.31
C VAL A 226 -7.69 10.91 0.47
N ASP A 227 -7.96 10.29 -0.68
CA ASP A 227 -9.00 10.80 -1.60
C ASP A 227 -10.41 10.66 -1.01
N ALA A 228 -10.71 9.54 -0.34
CA ALA A 228 -11.98 9.35 0.38
C ALA A 228 -12.14 10.36 1.53
N THR A 229 -11.07 10.69 2.24
CA THR A 229 -11.07 11.74 3.27
C THR A 229 -11.50 13.08 2.70
N HIS A 230 -10.92 13.50 1.57
CA HIS A 230 -11.30 14.75 0.90
C HIS A 230 -12.76 14.75 0.45
N TRP A 231 -13.25 13.64 -0.12
CA TRP A 231 -14.65 13.51 -0.51
C TRP A 231 -15.62 13.60 0.66
N LEU A 232 -15.32 12.92 1.78
CA LEU A 232 -16.13 12.97 2.99
C LEU A 232 -16.15 14.36 3.60
N ASP A 233 -14.98 15.00 3.68
CA ASP A 233 -14.85 16.36 4.22
C ASP A 233 -15.66 17.37 3.39
N LYS A 234 -15.50 17.38 2.06
CA LYS A 234 -16.26 18.29 1.18
C LYS A 234 -17.75 18.02 1.17
N THR A 235 -18.15 16.75 1.15
CA THR A 235 -19.56 16.40 1.21
C THR A 235 -20.19 16.84 2.53
N THR A 236 -19.48 16.68 3.65
CA THR A 236 -19.94 17.11 4.97
C THR A 236 -20.02 18.63 5.06
N GLN A 237 -19.00 19.37 4.59
CA GLN A 237 -19.02 20.83 4.54
C GLN A 237 -20.21 21.37 3.71
N MET A 238 -20.49 20.77 2.56
CA MET A 238 -21.63 21.13 1.72
C MET A 238 -22.97 20.94 2.46
N LEU A 239 -23.10 19.80 3.14
CA LEU A 239 -24.28 19.47 3.94
C LEU A 239 -24.47 20.46 5.10
N GLU A 240 -23.39 20.77 5.83
CA GLU A 240 -23.40 21.70 6.96
C GLU A 240 -23.71 23.13 6.55
N ALA A 241 -23.14 23.61 5.44
CA ALA A 241 -23.39 24.94 4.90
C ALA A 241 -24.86 25.13 4.50
N ASN A 242 -25.54 24.06 4.09
CA ASN A 242 -26.93 24.10 3.64
C ASN A 242 -27.93 23.56 4.68
N GLN A 243 -27.47 23.19 5.89
CA GLN A 243 -28.31 22.49 6.88
C GLN A 243 -29.56 23.27 7.31
N LYS A 244 -29.53 24.60 7.22
CA LYS A 244 -30.64 25.50 7.58
C LYS A 244 -31.79 25.43 6.56
N LYS A 245 -31.51 25.03 5.32
CA LYS A 245 -32.52 24.86 4.26
C LYS A 245 -33.36 23.60 4.45
N ILE A 246 -32.84 22.62 5.19
CA ILE A 246 -33.46 21.31 5.38
C ILE A 246 -34.59 21.41 6.43
N LEU A 247 -35.81 21.64 5.96
CA LEU A 247 -37.03 21.68 6.77
C LEU A 247 -37.60 20.28 7.02
N CYS A 248 -37.97 20.00 8.26
CA CYS A 248 -38.48 18.67 8.66
C CYS A 248 -39.44 18.69 9.87
N LEU A 249 -39.91 19.87 10.28
CA LEU A 249 -40.86 20.01 11.39
C LEU A 249 -42.30 19.71 10.93
N PRO A 250 -43.20 19.31 11.85
CA PRO A 250 -44.63 19.21 11.56
C PRO A 250 -45.17 20.50 10.94
N ASN A 251 -46.09 20.39 9.98
CA ASN A 251 -46.69 21.50 9.23
C ASN A 251 -45.72 22.31 8.33
N ARG A 252 -44.56 21.74 7.97
CA ARG A 252 -43.66 22.26 6.92
C ARG A 252 -43.55 21.25 5.78
N ASP A 253 -43.13 21.70 4.60
CA ASP A 253 -42.79 20.78 3.51
C ASP A 253 -41.50 20.01 3.85
N THR A 254 -41.64 18.71 4.05
CA THR A 254 -40.53 17.80 4.40
C THR A 254 -39.98 17.04 3.19
N THR A 255 -40.35 17.43 1.97
CA THR A 255 -39.98 16.72 0.73
C THR A 255 -38.47 16.67 0.53
N GLN A 256 -37.77 17.79 0.74
CA GLN A 256 -36.31 17.84 0.64
C GLN A 256 -35.65 16.87 1.65
N PHE A 257 -36.09 16.89 2.92
CA PHE A 257 -35.58 15.96 3.92
C PHE A 257 -35.82 14.49 3.55
N ARG A 258 -37.01 14.16 3.04
CA ARG A 258 -37.33 12.80 2.57
C ARG A 258 -36.40 12.36 1.44
N TYR A 259 -36.10 13.23 0.47
CA TYR A 259 -35.15 12.91 -0.60
C TYR A 259 -33.71 12.76 -0.07
N LEU A 260 -33.27 13.62 0.86
CA LEU A 260 -31.95 13.46 1.50
C LEU A 260 -31.84 12.14 2.25
N LYS A 261 -32.87 11.78 3.02
CA LYS A 261 -32.95 10.48 3.72
C LYS A 261 -32.87 9.32 2.72
N ASN A 262 -33.56 9.41 1.58
CA ASN A 262 -33.51 8.38 0.56
C ASN A 262 -32.10 8.25 -0.04
N VAL A 263 -31.44 9.37 -0.37
CA VAL A 263 -30.06 9.37 -0.88
C VAL A 263 -29.09 8.78 0.17
N PHE A 264 -29.26 9.14 1.44
CA PHE A 264 -28.47 8.54 2.53
C PHE A 264 -28.66 7.03 2.60
N GLN A 265 -29.90 6.52 2.55
CA GLN A 265 -30.15 5.08 2.62
C GLN A 265 -29.65 4.33 1.38
N SER A 266 -30.00 4.80 0.19
CA SER A 266 -29.76 4.07 -1.06
C SER A 266 -28.33 4.17 -1.58
N ILE A 267 -27.57 5.21 -1.18
CA ILE A 267 -26.19 5.41 -1.64
C ILE A 267 -25.22 5.33 -0.47
N TYR A 268 -25.42 6.11 0.60
CA TYR A 268 -24.45 6.11 1.70
C TYR A 268 -24.45 4.78 2.45
N VAL A 269 -25.58 4.36 2.99
CA VAL A 269 -25.67 3.11 3.78
C VAL A 269 -25.46 1.87 2.91
N ALA A 270 -26.02 1.85 1.69
CA ALA A 270 -25.97 0.68 0.83
C ALA A 270 -24.64 0.52 0.06
N GLU A 271 -23.94 1.62 -0.27
CA GLU A 271 -22.76 1.58 -1.16
C GLU A 271 -21.51 2.20 -0.51
N VAL A 272 -21.56 3.47 -0.07
CA VAL A 272 -20.39 4.21 0.44
C VAL A 272 -19.88 3.63 1.76
N GLN A 273 -20.76 3.35 2.72
CA GLN A 273 -20.41 2.83 4.04
C GLN A 273 -19.76 1.43 3.95
N PRO A 274 -20.29 0.46 3.19
CA PRO A 274 -19.61 -0.82 2.97
C PRO A 274 -18.23 -0.66 2.34
N TYR A 275 -18.05 0.27 1.39
CA TYR A 275 -16.74 0.55 0.81
C TYR A 275 -15.77 1.11 1.85
N MET A 276 -16.20 2.09 2.65
CA MET A 276 -15.39 2.64 3.74
C MET A 276 -15.01 1.58 4.78
N ALA A 277 -15.93 0.69 5.13
CA ALA A 277 -15.65 -0.44 6.03
C ALA A 277 -14.62 -1.41 5.43
N PHE A 278 -14.66 -1.66 4.11
CA PHE A 278 -13.64 -2.43 3.42
C PHE A 278 -12.26 -1.76 3.48
N ILE A 279 -12.19 -0.44 3.28
CA ILE A 279 -10.93 0.32 3.34
C ILE A 279 -10.36 0.32 4.76
N ASP A 280 -11.17 0.61 5.78
CA ASP A 280 -10.77 0.55 7.18
C ASP A 280 -10.29 -0.85 7.57
N GLY A 281 -11.08 -1.88 7.25
CA GLY A 281 -10.71 -3.27 7.51
C GLY A 281 -9.49 -3.75 6.73
N THR A 282 -9.19 -3.16 5.56
CA THR A 282 -7.96 -3.44 4.82
C THR A 282 -6.75 -2.85 5.52
N TYR A 283 -6.85 -1.62 6.01
CA TYR A 283 -5.78 -1.02 6.82
C TYR A 283 -5.51 -1.87 8.07
N GLN A 284 -6.56 -2.24 8.81
CA GLN A 284 -6.41 -3.07 10.02
C GLN A 284 -5.74 -4.42 9.74
N GLN A 285 -6.07 -5.07 8.61
CA GLN A 285 -5.40 -6.31 8.21
C GLN A 285 -3.92 -6.14 7.87
N LEU A 286 -3.49 -4.93 7.49
CA LEU A 286 -2.12 -4.63 7.08
C LEU A 286 -1.35 -3.80 8.11
N GLU A 287 -1.95 -3.53 9.28
CA GLU A 287 -1.43 -2.55 10.26
C GLU A 287 0.01 -2.87 10.68
N ASP A 288 0.33 -4.13 10.98
CA ASP A 288 1.68 -4.52 11.40
C ASP A 288 2.71 -4.31 10.27
N GLY A 289 2.35 -4.68 9.05
CA GLY A 289 3.19 -4.47 7.87
C GLY A 289 3.40 -2.98 7.54
N ILE A 290 2.35 -2.18 7.72
CA ILE A 290 2.40 -0.72 7.59
C ILE A 290 3.33 -0.12 8.64
N ARG A 291 3.19 -0.51 9.92
CA ARG A 291 4.06 -0.05 11.00
C ARG A 291 5.51 -0.46 10.78
N LEU A 292 5.75 -1.64 10.22
CA LEU A 292 7.07 -2.06 9.80
C LEU A 292 7.65 -1.07 8.76
N VAL A 293 6.90 -0.79 7.70
CA VAL A 293 7.32 0.17 6.66
C VAL A 293 7.58 1.57 7.24
N GLU A 294 6.67 2.11 8.06
CA GLU A 294 6.83 3.41 8.71
C GLU A 294 8.10 3.47 9.55
N ARG A 295 8.33 2.45 10.38
CA ARG A 295 9.53 2.34 11.22
C ARG A 295 10.81 2.25 10.40
N ARG A 296 10.80 1.47 9.31
CA ARG A 296 11.99 1.33 8.44
C ARG A 296 12.23 2.61 7.64
N MET A 297 11.21 3.24 7.06
CA MET A 297 11.39 4.54 6.41
C MET A 297 11.88 5.62 7.38
N SER A 298 11.37 5.63 8.62
CA SER A 298 11.79 6.59 9.65
C SER A 298 13.26 6.41 10.02
N ALA A 299 13.79 5.18 10.00
CA ALA A 299 15.22 4.91 10.20
C ALA A 299 16.10 5.54 9.09
N HIS A 300 15.51 5.87 7.93
CA HIS A 300 16.15 6.60 6.83
C HIS A 300 15.80 8.11 6.83
N GLY A 301 15.18 8.63 7.89
CA GLY A 301 14.80 10.04 7.99
C GLY A 301 13.58 10.42 7.14
N VAL A 302 12.82 9.44 6.66
CA VAL A 302 11.66 9.64 5.78
C VAL A 302 10.39 9.17 6.49
N ARG A 303 9.27 9.86 6.25
CA ARG A 303 7.96 9.44 6.73
C ARG A 303 7.12 8.89 5.58
N TYR A 304 6.47 7.75 5.78
CA TYR A 304 5.53 7.22 4.78
C TYR A 304 4.17 7.94 4.88
N GLY A 305 3.59 8.01 6.09
CA GLY A 305 2.44 8.84 6.42
C GLY A 305 1.07 8.18 6.29
N ILE A 306 1.00 6.87 6.01
CA ILE A 306 -0.28 6.18 5.83
C ILE A 306 -1.06 6.06 7.15
N ASP A 307 -0.39 5.99 8.30
CA ASP A 307 -1.03 5.97 9.62
C ASP A 307 -1.82 7.26 9.87
N GLU A 308 -1.26 8.41 9.50
CA GLU A 308 -1.95 9.69 9.60
C GLU A 308 -3.13 9.77 8.63
N ALA A 309 -2.97 9.28 7.40
CA ALA A 309 -4.05 9.22 6.44
C ALA A 309 -5.22 8.36 6.93
N HIS A 310 -4.95 7.24 7.61
CA HIS A 310 -5.98 6.40 8.22
C HIS A 310 -6.70 7.11 9.37
N LEU A 311 -5.96 7.79 10.25
CA LEU A 311 -6.55 8.57 11.33
C LEU A 311 -7.47 9.68 10.80
N GLN A 312 -7.01 10.45 9.81
CA GLN A 312 -7.81 11.50 9.17
C GLN A 312 -9.06 10.93 8.49
N PHE A 313 -8.93 9.79 7.80
CA PHE A 313 -10.05 9.09 7.19
C PHE A 313 -11.11 8.67 8.20
N ARG A 314 -10.70 8.05 9.33
CA ARG A 314 -11.63 7.67 10.40
C ARG A 314 -12.32 8.90 11.00
N GLN A 315 -11.57 9.98 11.22
CA GLN A 315 -12.14 11.22 11.75
C GLN A 315 -13.19 11.82 10.81
N LYS A 316 -12.90 11.96 9.51
CA LYS A 316 -13.87 12.49 8.54
C LYS A 316 -15.07 11.58 8.32
N THR A 317 -14.89 10.27 8.45
CA THR A 317 -15.99 9.30 8.45
C THR A 317 -16.93 9.56 9.65
N LEU A 318 -16.38 9.75 10.84
CA LEU A 318 -17.17 10.03 12.06
C LEU A 318 -17.89 11.37 11.98
N GLU A 319 -17.23 12.44 11.52
CA GLU A 319 -17.84 13.76 11.32
C GLU A 319 -19.04 13.67 10.37
N HIS A 320 -18.88 12.95 9.25
CA HIS A 320 -19.96 12.74 8.29
C HIS A 320 -21.16 11.99 8.89
N VAL A 321 -20.91 10.91 9.65
CA VAL A 321 -21.97 10.17 10.35
C VAL A 321 -22.65 11.06 11.41
N GLN A 322 -21.86 11.89 12.11
CA GLN A 322 -22.38 12.77 13.15
C GLN A 322 -23.33 13.83 12.58
N PHE A 323 -23.03 14.38 11.40
CA PHE A 323 -23.96 15.25 10.67
C PHE A 323 -25.33 14.56 10.49
N TRP A 324 -25.36 13.34 9.97
CA TRP A 324 -26.61 12.60 9.73
C TRP A 324 -27.35 12.27 11.02
N LYS A 325 -26.63 11.84 12.08
CA LYS A 325 -27.25 11.58 13.39
C LYS A 325 -27.91 12.84 13.96
N ASN A 326 -27.24 13.99 13.86
CA ASN A 326 -27.78 15.27 14.30
C ASN A 326 -29.02 15.68 13.48
N LEU A 327 -28.94 15.55 12.15
CA LEU A 327 -30.06 15.86 11.26
C LEU A 327 -31.27 14.98 11.56
N PHE A 328 -31.09 13.67 11.69
CA PHE A 328 -32.19 12.74 12.01
C PHE A 328 -32.78 12.99 13.39
N LYS A 329 -31.96 13.26 14.40
CA LYS A 329 -32.43 13.66 15.73
C LYS A 329 -33.28 14.93 15.67
N ARG A 330 -32.80 15.96 14.97
CA ARG A 330 -33.54 17.23 14.76
C ARG A 330 -34.88 17.01 14.06
N CYS A 331 -34.93 16.06 13.14
CA CYS A 331 -36.12 15.73 12.34
C CYS A 331 -36.98 14.60 12.93
N GLY A 332 -36.75 14.18 14.19
CA GLY A 332 -37.57 13.17 14.87
C GLY A 332 -37.46 11.76 14.29
N VAL A 333 -36.40 11.43 13.54
CA VAL A 333 -36.18 10.10 12.98
C VAL A 333 -35.22 9.32 13.89
N THR A 334 -35.68 8.20 14.43
CA THR A 334 -34.82 7.23 15.13
C THR A 334 -34.07 6.36 14.12
N VAL A 335 -32.74 6.37 14.22
CA VAL A 335 -31.85 5.49 13.45
C VAL A 335 -31.77 4.13 14.15
N GLY A 336 -32.04 3.02 13.44
CA GLY A 336 -31.82 1.66 13.97
C GLY A 336 -33.02 0.71 14.06
N ASN A 337 -34.21 1.06 13.58
CA ASN A 337 -35.34 0.13 13.47
C ASN A 337 -35.86 0.05 12.03
N GLN A 338 -35.19 -0.76 11.21
CA GLN A 338 -35.86 -1.49 10.14
C GLN A 338 -35.59 -2.97 10.42
N LYS A 339 -36.49 -3.58 11.20
CA LYS A 339 -36.63 -5.04 11.20
C LYS A 339 -37.13 -5.42 9.81
N ASN A 340 -36.37 -6.28 9.13
CA ASN A 340 -36.91 -7.12 8.06
C ASN A 340 -38.06 -7.98 8.61
#